data_AF-A0A6L6JB30-F1
#
_entry.id   AF-A0A6L6JB30-F1
#
_cell.length_a   1.000
_cell.length_b   1.000
_cell.length_c   1.000
_cell.angle_alpha   90.00
_cell.angle_beta   90.00
_cell.angle_gamma   90.00
#
_symmetry.space_group_name_H-M   'P 1'
#
loop_
_entity.id
_entity.type
_entity.pdbx_description
1 polymer ?
#
loop_
_entity_poly.entity_id
_entity_poly.type
_entity_poly.pdbx_seq_one_letter_code
_entity_poly.pdbx_strand_id
1 'polypeptide(L)'
;MGIDLQSEPQGAMHRLQASAPITAEWLPGRYVWALRALRGSDVIEYQTGDLLIGADIASLTSGFDGRSHARRVLEAVEAVLENRASIDQERYSINNRELWRTPVADLLMLRSRYRDEVRREEQAVNGGQSLLGRQVKVRF
;
A
#
# COMPACT_ATOMS: atom_id res chain seq x y z
N MET A 1 13.72 2.20 -15.93
CA MET A 1 14.87 1.61 -15.22
C MET A 1 14.36 0.39 -14.48
N GLY A 2 15.02 -0.75 -14.63
CA GLY A 2 14.70 -1.98 -13.89
C GLY A 2 15.73 -2.20 -12.79
N ILE A 3 15.31 -2.79 -11.68
CA ILE A 3 16.20 -3.28 -10.62
C ILE A 3 16.55 -4.72 -10.97
N ASP A 4 17.83 -5.07 -10.96
CA ASP A 4 18.29 -6.44 -11.17
C ASP A 4 19.03 -6.93 -9.92
N LEU A 5 18.76 -8.19 -9.53
CA LEU A 5 19.39 -8.83 -8.39
C LEU A 5 19.97 -10.18 -8.82
N GLN A 6 21.28 -10.31 -8.62
CA GLN A 6 21.99 -11.55 -8.89
C GLN A 6 21.85 -12.48 -7.69
N SER A 7 21.63 -13.77 -7.96
CA SER A 7 21.54 -14.77 -6.92
C SER A 7 22.93 -15.19 -6.42
N GLU A 8 23.08 -15.33 -5.12
CA GLU A 8 24.26 -15.90 -4.47
C GLU A 8 24.00 -17.39 -4.12
N PRO A 9 24.91 -18.31 -4.46
CA PRO A 9 24.76 -19.71 -4.06
C PRO A 9 24.93 -19.87 -2.55
N GLN A 10 23.99 -20.57 -1.93
CA GLN A 10 24.02 -20.93 -0.50
C GLN A 10 23.76 -22.43 -0.34
N GLY A 11 24.82 -23.23 -0.44
CA GLY A 11 24.70 -24.69 -0.44
C GLY A 11 23.91 -25.18 -1.65
N ALA A 12 22.79 -25.85 -1.41
CA ALA A 12 21.86 -26.30 -2.46
C ALA A 12 20.78 -25.27 -2.83
N MET A 13 20.82 -24.07 -2.23
CA MET A 13 19.83 -23.01 -2.42
C MET A 13 20.47 -21.78 -3.09
N HIS A 14 19.63 -20.90 -3.60
CA HIS A 14 20.02 -19.57 -4.07
C HIS A 14 19.42 -18.51 -3.15
N ARG A 15 20.24 -17.51 -2.79
CA ARG A 15 19.83 -16.34 -2.00
C ARG A 15 19.83 -15.11 -2.88
N LEU A 16 18.77 -14.31 -2.81
CA LEU A 16 18.68 -13.00 -3.43
C LEU A 16 18.60 -11.95 -2.33
N GLN A 17 19.55 -11.03 -2.30
CA GLN A 17 19.62 -9.98 -1.30
C GLN A 17 20.23 -8.70 -1.90
N ALA A 18 19.84 -7.57 -1.35
CA ALA A 18 20.45 -6.26 -1.64
C ALA A 18 20.86 -5.63 -0.30
N SER A 19 21.99 -4.93 -0.29
CA SER A 19 22.45 -4.22 0.90
C SER A 19 21.61 -2.96 1.14
N ALA A 20 21.57 -2.49 2.39
CA ALA A 20 20.81 -1.29 2.75
C ALA A 20 21.15 -0.05 1.88
N PRO A 21 22.43 0.23 1.55
CA PRO A 21 22.76 1.34 0.64
C PRO A 21 22.16 1.17 -0.76
N ILE A 22 22.12 -0.05 -1.30
CA ILE A 22 21.55 -0.31 -2.63
C ILE A 22 20.03 -0.12 -2.61
N THR A 23 19.36 -0.66 -1.59
CA THR A 23 17.89 -0.55 -1.47
C THR A 23 17.43 0.88 -1.21
N ALA A 24 18.28 1.72 -0.59
CA ALA A 24 17.97 3.12 -0.33
C ALA A 24 17.88 3.95 -1.63
N GLU A 25 18.48 3.49 -2.73
CA GLU A 25 18.39 4.14 -4.04
C GLU A 25 17.12 3.75 -4.81
N TRP A 26 16.35 2.75 -4.33
CA TRP A 26 15.15 2.30 -5.01
C TRP A 26 14.00 3.27 -4.77
N LEU A 27 13.39 3.71 -5.87
CA LEU A 27 12.25 4.62 -5.78
C LEU A 27 11.03 3.90 -5.16
N PRO A 28 10.29 4.56 -4.26
CA PRO A 28 9.06 3.99 -3.74
C PRO A 28 8.03 3.80 -4.85
N GLY A 29 7.34 2.66 -4.86
CA GLY A 29 6.37 2.37 -5.90
C GLY A 29 6.03 0.91 -6.05
N ARG A 30 5.09 0.64 -6.97
CA ARG A 30 4.71 -0.72 -7.34
C ARG A 30 5.58 -1.19 -8.50
N TYR A 31 6.19 -2.35 -8.30
CA TYR A 31 7.07 -3.03 -9.25
C TYR A 31 6.44 -4.37 -9.63
N VAL A 32 6.70 -4.79 -10.86
CA VAL A 32 6.51 -6.18 -11.28
C VAL A 32 7.88 -6.83 -11.29
N TRP A 33 7.98 -8.03 -10.74
CA TRP A 33 9.22 -8.77 -10.67
C TRP A 33 9.07 -10.14 -11.33
N ALA A 34 10.17 -10.64 -11.88
CA ALA A 34 10.26 -11.99 -12.41
C ALA A 34 11.56 -12.65 -11.90
N LEU A 35 11.43 -13.86 -11.36
CA LEU A 35 12.56 -14.72 -10.98
C LEU A 35 12.90 -15.62 -12.14
N ARG A 36 14.12 -15.53 -12.63
CA ARG A 36 14.63 -16.33 -13.75
C ARG A 36 15.87 -17.09 -13.32
N ALA A 37 15.96 -18.36 -13.73
CA ALA A 37 17.21 -19.09 -13.66
C ALA A 37 17.81 -19.24 -15.06
N LEU A 38 19.13 -19.14 -15.11
CA LEU A 38 19.90 -19.27 -16.33
C LEU A 38 20.78 -20.51 -16.24
N ARG A 39 20.82 -21.30 -17.31
CA ARG A 39 21.74 -22.42 -17.49
C ARG A 39 22.33 -22.35 -18.90
N GLY A 40 23.53 -21.78 -19.02
CA GLY A 40 24.13 -21.54 -20.34
C GLY A 40 23.30 -20.55 -21.15
N SER A 41 22.79 -20.99 -22.30
CA SER A 41 21.86 -20.20 -23.14
C SER A 41 20.39 -20.32 -22.72
N ASP A 42 20.06 -21.27 -21.85
CA ASP A 42 18.67 -21.54 -21.48
C ASP A 42 18.25 -20.61 -20.34
N VAL A 43 17.10 -19.95 -20.52
CA VAL A 43 16.48 -19.08 -19.51
C VAL A 43 15.10 -19.61 -19.18
N ILE A 44 14.84 -19.88 -17.91
CA ILE A 44 13.55 -20.34 -17.41
C ILE A 44 13.04 -19.33 -16.39
N GLU A 45 11.82 -18.84 -16.60
CA GLU A 45 11.10 -18.03 -15.62
C GLU A 45 10.40 -18.93 -14.61
N TYR A 46 10.76 -18.80 -13.34
CA TYR A 46 10.23 -19.61 -12.24
C TYR A 46 8.98 -19.00 -11.62
N GLN A 47 8.98 -17.67 -11.46
CA GLN A 47 7.91 -16.97 -10.77
C GLN A 47 7.85 -15.53 -11.24
N THR A 48 6.65 -14.95 -11.22
CA THR A 48 6.41 -13.53 -11.42
C THR A 48 5.45 -13.04 -10.35
N GLY A 49 5.48 -11.74 -10.07
CA GLY A 49 4.53 -11.14 -9.13
C GLY A 49 4.64 -9.62 -9.04
N ASP A 50 3.81 -9.06 -8.19
CA ASP A 50 3.86 -7.65 -7.81
C ASP A 50 4.65 -7.48 -6.50
N LEU A 51 5.35 -6.37 -6.39
CA LEU A 51 6.08 -5.94 -5.19
C LEU A 51 5.80 -4.46 -4.96
N LEU A 52 5.56 -4.08 -3.70
CA LEU A 52 5.48 -2.68 -3.30
C LEU A 52 6.76 -2.33 -2.53
N ILE A 53 7.55 -1.41 -3.07
CA ILE A 53 8.67 -0.80 -2.35
C ILE A 53 8.11 0.43 -1.61
N GLY A 54 8.15 0.36 -0.28
CA GLY A 54 7.72 1.47 0.58
C GLY A 54 8.73 2.61 0.55
N ALA A 55 8.27 3.81 0.94
CA ALA A 55 9.18 4.92 1.16
C ALA A 55 10.07 4.64 2.38
N ASP A 56 11.35 4.98 2.28
CA ASP A 56 12.23 5.01 3.45
C ASP A 56 11.82 6.20 4.32
N ILE A 57 11.02 5.92 5.35
CA ILE A 57 10.46 6.94 6.24
C ILE A 57 11.59 7.68 6.99
N ALA A 58 12.73 7.02 7.24
CA ALA A 58 13.85 7.64 7.95
C ALA A 58 14.58 8.69 7.10
N SER A 59 14.48 8.60 5.76
CA SER A 59 15.11 9.55 4.84
C SER A 59 14.19 10.71 4.42
N LEU A 60 12.93 10.75 4.88
CA LEU A 60 11.97 11.78 4.50
C LEU A 60 12.21 13.08 5.26
N THR A 61 12.33 14.18 4.52
CA THR A 61 12.58 15.53 5.07
C THR A 61 11.34 16.19 5.67
N SER A 62 10.16 15.61 5.47
CA SER A 62 8.88 16.12 5.95
C SER A 62 8.02 14.98 6.48
N GLY A 63 6.98 15.31 7.26
CA GLY A 63 6.01 14.33 7.74
C GLY A 63 5.47 13.45 6.61
N PHE A 64 5.47 12.14 6.83
CA PHE A 64 4.96 11.15 5.89
C PHE A 64 3.59 10.67 6.34
N ASP A 65 2.61 10.77 5.46
CA ASP A 65 1.31 10.15 5.67
C ASP A 65 1.35 8.68 5.24
N GLY A 66 1.61 7.79 6.20
CA GLY A 66 1.65 6.34 5.98
C GLY A 66 0.27 5.68 5.89
N ARG A 67 -0.83 6.45 5.93
CA ARG A 67 -2.19 5.89 5.79
C ARG A 67 -2.41 5.37 4.37
N SER A 68 -3.13 4.26 4.26
CA SER A 68 -3.57 3.73 2.96
C SER A 68 -4.47 4.73 2.24
N HIS A 69 -4.62 4.56 0.92
CA HIS A 69 -5.58 5.33 0.16
C HIS A 69 -6.99 5.23 0.75
N ALA A 70 -7.44 4.01 1.06
CA ALA A 70 -8.77 3.77 1.62
C ALA A 70 -8.98 4.52 2.93
N ARG A 71 -7.97 4.55 3.82
CA ARG A 71 -8.06 5.27 5.09
C ARG A 71 -8.07 6.78 4.92
N ARG A 72 -7.22 7.34 4.05
CA ARG A 72 -7.22 8.78 3.75
C ARG A 72 -8.56 9.24 3.17
N VAL A 73 -9.15 8.45 2.27
CA VAL A 73 -10.45 8.78 1.68
C VAL A 73 -11.58 8.65 2.69
N LEU A 74 -11.56 7.61 3.54
CA LEU A 74 -12.56 7.45 4.60
C LEU A 74 -12.59 8.67 5.53
N GLU A 75 -11.43 9.08 6.04
CA GLU A 75 -11.33 10.23 6.93
C GLU A 75 -11.74 11.53 6.24
N ALA A 76 -11.42 11.71 4.95
CA ALA A 76 -11.87 12.86 4.18
C ALA A 76 -13.42 12.88 4.04
N VAL A 77 -14.05 11.73 3.81
CA VAL A 77 -15.52 11.62 3.73
C VAL A 77 -16.17 11.90 5.08
N GLU A 78 -15.60 11.35 6.16
CA GLU A 78 -16.10 11.57 7.53
C GLU A 78 -15.96 13.05 7.92
N ALA A 79 -14.84 13.71 7.59
CA ALA A 79 -14.67 15.14 7.81
C ALA A 79 -15.70 16.00 7.04
N VAL A 80 -16.04 15.62 5.80
CA VAL A 80 -17.10 16.31 5.04
C VAL A 80 -18.45 16.11 5.70
N LEU A 81 -18.75 14.91 6.21
CA LEU A 81 -20.00 14.64 6.92
C LEU A 81 -20.10 15.44 8.23
N GLU A 82 -19.01 15.52 9.01
CA GLU A 82 -18.96 16.32 10.24
C GLU A 82 -19.16 17.81 9.96
N ASN A 83 -18.48 18.36 8.95
CA ASN A 83 -18.63 19.77 8.56
C ASN A 83 -20.02 20.09 7.98
N ARG A 84 -20.71 19.10 7.41
CA ARG A 84 -22.09 19.29 6.91
C ARG A 84 -23.13 19.15 7.99
N ALA A 85 -22.89 18.34 9.02
CA ALA A 85 -23.78 18.27 10.18
C ALA A 85 -23.95 19.64 10.85
N SER A 86 -22.98 20.56 10.69
CA SER A 86 -23.07 21.94 11.16
C SER A 86 -23.61 22.95 10.12
N ILE A 87 -23.82 22.55 8.86
CA ILE A 87 -24.27 23.43 7.76
C ILE A 87 -25.41 22.75 6.99
N ASP A 88 -26.64 23.12 7.33
CA ASP A 88 -27.89 22.48 6.88
C ASP A 88 -28.34 22.89 5.46
N GLN A 89 -27.41 23.00 4.49
CA GLN A 89 -27.75 23.38 3.11
C GLN A 89 -27.04 22.54 2.06
N GLU A 90 -27.80 21.75 1.30
CA GLU A 90 -27.27 20.97 0.16
C GLU A 90 -27.06 21.82 -1.10
N ARG A 91 -27.82 22.91 -1.27
CA ARG A 91 -27.72 23.84 -2.40
C ARG A 91 -27.75 25.27 -1.90
N TYR A 92 -26.86 26.10 -2.43
CA TYR A 92 -26.86 27.53 -2.16
C TYR A 92 -26.57 28.29 -3.45
N SER A 93 -27.38 29.32 -3.71
CA SER A 93 -27.21 30.25 -4.83
C SER A 93 -26.89 31.63 -4.29
N ILE A 94 -25.80 32.24 -4.77
CA ILE A 94 -25.48 33.66 -4.53
C ILE A 94 -25.28 34.32 -5.88
N ASN A 95 -26.03 35.39 -6.16
CA ASN A 95 -25.99 36.11 -7.44
C ASN A 95 -26.21 35.14 -8.62
N ASN A 96 -25.26 35.05 -9.55
CA ASN A 96 -25.24 34.14 -10.70
C ASN A 96 -24.32 32.92 -10.49
N ARG A 97 -23.97 32.57 -9.24
CA ARG A 97 -23.16 31.39 -8.93
C ARG A 97 -23.98 30.37 -8.16
N GLU A 98 -23.91 29.14 -8.62
CA GLU A 98 -24.59 28.01 -8.00
C GLU A 98 -23.55 27.00 -7.54
N LEU A 99 -23.63 26.62 -6.25
CA LEU A 99 -22.80 25.56 -5.69
C LEU A 99 -23.69 24.35 -5.41
N TRP A 100 -23.38 23.24 -6.07
CA TRP A 100 -23.97 21.94 -5.82
C TRP A 100 -23.00 21.12 -4.99
N ARG A 101 -23.48 20.57 -3.87
CA ARG A 101 -22.68 19.68 -3.01
C ARG A 101 -23.05 18.23 -3.31
N THR A 102 -22.11 17.30 -3.15
CA THR A 102 -22.38 15.85 -3.21
C THR A 102 -23.51 15.49 -2.25
N PRO A 103 -24.58 14.79 -2.65
CA PRO A 103 -25.66 14.41 -1.75
C PRO A 103 -25.17 13.64 -0.50
N VAL A 104 -25.84 13.82 0.65
CA VAL A 104 -25.47 13.10 1.89
C VAL A 104 -25.57 11.59 1.69
N ALA A 105 -26.56 11.12 0.93
CA ALA A 105 -26.72 9.70 0.61
C ALA A 105 -25.47 9.09 -0.05
N ASP A 106 -24.87 9.78 -1.02
CA ASP A 106 -23.66 9.32 -1.70
C ASP A 106 -22.46 9.29 -0.74
N LEU A 107 -22.35 10.28 0.15
CA LEU A 107 -21.30 10.30 1.17
C LEU A 107 -21.44 9.13 2.15
N LEU A 108 -22.66 8.76 2.55
CA LEU A 108 -22.92 7.60 3.41
C LEU A 108 -22.55 6.29 2.71
N MET A 109 -22.84 6.17 1.41
CA MET A 109 -22.42 5.02 0.59
C MET A 109 -20.90 4.92 0.50
N LEU A 110 -20.22 6.02 0.18
CA LEU A 110 -18.75 6.08 0.13
C LEU A 110 -18.14 5.71 1.49
N ARG A 111 -18.67 6.26 2.59
CA ARG A 111 -18.21 5.93 3.95
C ARG A 111 -18.32 4.44 4.23
N SER A 112 -19.46 3.82 3.93
CA SER A 112 -19.64 2.38 4.15
C SER A 112 -18.62 1.56 3.36
N ARG A 113 -18.46 1.87 2.06
CA ARG A 113 -17.52 1.17 1.19
C ARG A 113 -16.09 1.27 1.70
N TYR A 114 -15.62 2.47 2.02
CA TYR A 114 -14.24 2.66 2.46
C TYR A 114 -13.98 2.12 3.86
N ARG A 115 -14.98 2.07 4.76
CA ARG A 115 -14.86 1.35 6.04
C ARG A 115 -14.58 -0.14 5.82
N ASP A 116 -15.26 -0.76 4.88
CA ASP A 116 -15.06 -2.18 4.59
C ASP A 116 -13.74 -2.45 3.83
N GLU A 117 -13.27 -1.50 3.01
CA GLU A 117 -11.92 -1.55 2.42
C GLU A 117 -10.84 -1.44 3.51
N VAL A 118 -10.92 -0.46 4.42
CA VAL A 118 -9.96 -0.30 5.53
C VAL A 118 -9.94 -1.53 6.44
N ARG A 119 -11.11 -2.09 6.78
CA ARG A 119 -11.18 -3.33 7.56
C ARG A 119 -10.48 -4.50 6.88
N ARG A 120 -10.65 -4.65 5.57
CA ARG A 120 -9.96 -5.70 4.79
C ARG A 120 -8.45 -5.49 4.76
N GLU A 121 -7.99 -4.25 4.60
CA GLU A 121 -6.57 -3.93 4.68
C GLU A 121 -5.99 -4.27 6.07
N GLU A 122 -6.68 -3.90 7.15
CA GLU A 122 -6.26 -4.21 8.53
C GLU A 122 -6.25 -5.71 8.80
N GLN A 123 -7.23 -6.46 8.31
CA GLN A 123 -7.25 -7.92 8.40
C GLN A 123 -6.12 -8.57 7.60
N ALA A 124 -5.79 -8.06 6.42
CA ALA A 124 -4.67 -8.55 5.62
C ALA A 124 -3.32 -8.31 6.33
N VAL A 125 -3.15 -7.12 6.93
CA VAL A 125 -1.95 -6.77 7.72
C VAL A 125 -1.86 -7.60 9.00
N ASN A 126 -2.96 -7.81 9.72
CA ASN A 126 -2.95 -8.58 10.98
C ASN A 126 -2.93 -10.11 10.76
N GLY A 127 -3.50 -10.60 9.66
CA GLY A 127 -3.50 -12.00 9.28
C GLY A 127 -2.17 -12.46 8.66
N GLY A 128 -1.37 -11.51 8.16
CA GLY A 128 -0.01 -11.73 7.68
C GLY A 128 1.03 -11.17 8.65
N GLN A 129 1.67 -12.04 9.43
CA GLN A 129 2.99 -11.77 10.03
C GLN A 129 3.06 -10.76 11.20
N SER A 130 2.48 -11.10 12.36
CA SER A 130 3.28 -10.88 13.57
C SER A 130 4.28 -12.03 13.70
N LEU A 131 5.54 -11.79 13.32
CA LEU A 131 6.68 -12.66 13.65
C LEU A 131 7.12 -12.50 15.12
N LEU A 132 6.59 -11.50 15.82
CA LEU A 132 6.83 -11.30 17.24
C LEU A 132 5.95 -12.28 18.03
N GLY A 133 6.55 -13.41 18.44
CA GLY A 133 5.95 -14.37 19.37
C GLY A 133 5.62 -15.75 18.80
N ARG A 134 5.89 -16.03 17.51
CA ARG A 134 5.63 -17.36 16.94
C ARG A 134 6.79 -18.32 17.22
N GLN A 135 6.65 -19.14 18.26
CA GLN A 135 7.57 -20.23 18.56
C GLN A 135 7.37 -21.39 17.55
N VAL A 136 8.24 -21.47 16.53
CA VAL A 136 8.24 -22.58 15.56
C VAL A 136 8.93 -23.78 16.21
N LYS A 137 8.15 -24.75 16.69
CA LYS A 137 8.68 -26.03 17.18
C LYS A 137 8.90 -26.97 16.00
N VAL A 138 10.16 -27.31 15.73
CA VAL A 138 10.52 -28.39 14.80
C VAL A 138 10.80 -29.64 15.64
N ARG A 139 10.27 -30.79 15.23
CA ARG A 139 10.59 -32.09 15.83
C ARG A 139 11.88 -32.61 15.19
N PHE A 140 12.85 -32.94 16.02
CA PHE A 140 14.00 -33.77 15.66
C PHE A 140 13.59 -35.24 15.64
#